data_AF-A0A9E1KIT2-F1
#
_entry.id   AF-A0A9E1KIT2-F1
#
_cell.length_a   1.000
_cell.length_b   1.000
_cell.length_c   1.000
_cell.angle_alpha   90.00
_cell.angle_beta   90.00
_cell.angle_gamma   90.00
#
_symmetry.space_group_name_H-M   'P 1'
#
loop_
_entity.id
_entity.type
_entity.pdbx_description
1 polymer ?
#
loop_
_entity_poly.entity_id
_entity_poly.type
_entity_poly.pdbx_seq_one_letter_code
_entity_poly.pdbx_strand_id
1 'polypeptide(L)'
;RQRLFEMPRSSWSDYEQELISEGGGVYDRSAKSIAVSPQMKKCFDIEVEQLTPNALITHLLLARVDLLWNGGIGTYVKGSSESHMEVGDKSNDSLRVNGDQLRCKVVGEGGNLGMTQLARGEYGLNGGRINTDFIDNAGGVDCSDHEVNIKILLNAVVARGDLTMKHRNKLLEEMTDSIAELVLQNNYRQVQAISLAEFQAVLRAGEYRRVISRLEAAGRLDRFLEFLPADEALVDRRAQGQGLTRSELSVLVSYSKAILKEELIESDLGIDPYLANAVKTAFPSRLVAEYSDEILNHRLQREIMATQVANDMVNRMGLNFVLRQRKATGAQVADIARAYTTVMEVYSIPALWEEIEALDHKVEVSVQMGMMLDLNRLVRRAVRWMLRNRRYELAPSVAIPQFGEGVRQLQEALPQMIRGRAAERYEAERERCIEVGVTPELAAVVAGSGQAYTALGIIDAARETDAPLEDVAQLYFHMGERLELDWFSGLIMAAKIDNEWQALARDSYLEDLEWQQRALACGALRHICEKRDMLACLQRWEEQEAPLVQRWREMLTELHATQSPDFAMFAVANRELLDLAQSGSSTHD
;
A
#
# COMPACT_ATOMS: atom_id res chain seq x y z
N ARG A 1 -8.87 -35.34 -5.63
CA ARG A 1 -7.53 -34.79 -5.97
C ARG A 1 -6.41 -35.52 -5.23
N GLN A 2 -6.45 -35.64 -3.89
CA GLN A 2 -5.48 -36.43 -3.11
C GLN A 2 -5.26 -37.85 -3.67
N ARG A 3 -6.34 -38.60 -3.91
CA ARG A 3 -6.26 -39.92 -4.57
C ARG A 3 -5.44 -39.91 -5.87
N LEU A 4 -5.69 -38.93 -6.75
CA LEU A 4 -4.98 -38.81 -8.03
C LEU A 4 -3.49 -38.47 -7.81
N PHE A 5 -3.19 -37.63 -6.82
CA PHE A 5 -1.83 -37.27 -6.44
C PHE A 5 -1.03 -38.45 -5.89
N GLU A 6 -1.68 -39.34 -5.13
CA GLU A 6 -1.06 -40.56 -4.58
C GLU A 6 -0.87 -41.67 -5.63
N MET A 7 -1.46 -41.55 -6.82
CA MET A 7 -1.28 -42.54 -7.89
C MET A 7 0.12 -42.42 -8.53
N PRO A 8 0.82 -43.53 -8.80
CA PRO A 8 2.13 -43.50 -9.48
C PRO A 8 2.10 -42.81 -10.85
N ARG A 9 0.95 -42.90 -11.54
CA ARG A 9 0.60 -42.15 -12.75
C ARG A 9 -0.90 -41.86 -12.71
N SER A 10 -1.30 -40.67 -13.12
CA SER A 10 -2.70 -40.27 -13.25
C SER A 10 -2.92 -39.50 -14.55
N SER A 11 -4.16 -39.51 -15.01
CA SER A 11 -4.68 -38.83 -16.19
C SER A 11 -6.04 -38.21 -15.87
N TRP A 12 -6.56 -37.36 -16.78
CA TRP A 12 -7.89 -36.78 -16.60
C TRP A 12 -9.00 -37.84 -16.53
N SER A 13 -8.84 -38.99 -17.17
CA SER A 13 -9.83 -40.08 -17.10
C SER A 13 -9.87 -40.80 -15.75
N ASP A 14 -8.86 -40.58 -14.89
CA ASP A 14 -8.84 -41.16 -13.55
C ASP A 14 -9.73 -40.37 -12.57
N TYR A 15 -10.30 -39.22 -12.96
CA TYR A 15 -11.29 -38.53 -12.14
C TYR A 15 -12.54 -39.40 -11.94
N GLU A 16 -13.05 -39.39 -10.72
CA GLU A 16 -14.24 -40.16 -10.36
C GLU A 16 -15.49 -39.48 -10.94
N GLN A 17 -16.07 -40.09 -11.98
CA GLN A 17 -17.18 -39.50 -12.73
C GLN A 17 -18.43 -39.27 -11.87
N GLU A 18 -18.65 -40.11 -10.84
CA GLU A 18 -19.77 -39.97 -9.91
C GLU A 18 -19.72 -38.67 -9.09
N LEU A 19 -18.53 -38.07 -8.94
CA LEU A 19 -18.34 -36.79 -8.27
C LEU A 19 -18.49 -35.59 -9.22
N ILE A 20 -18.64 -35.83 -10.52
CA ILE A 20 -18.84 -34.77 -11.51
C ILE A 20 -20.33 -34.44 -11.55
N SER A 21 -20.66 -33.15 -11.39
CA SER A 21 -22.04 -32.67 -11.46
C SER A 21 -22.73 -33.07 -12.77
N GLU A 22 -24.05 -33.22 -12.71
CA GLU A 22 -24.88 -33.54 -13.87
C GLU A 22 -24.57 -32.64 -15.08
N GLY A 23 -24.36 -33.25 -16.24
CA GLY A 23 -24.02 -32.55 -17.48
C GLY A 23 -22.56 -32.13 -17.63
N GLY A 24 -21.73 -32.32 -16.60
CA GLY A 24 -20.27 -32.26 -16.69
C GLY A 24 -19.66 -33.59 -17.15
N GLY A 25 -18.36 -33.57 -17.47
CA GLY A 25 -17.65 -34.78 -17.87
C GLY A 25 -16.17 -34.57 -18.12
N VAL A 26 -15.48 -35.69 -18.40
CA VAL A 26 -14.09 -35.71 -18.89
C VAL A 26 -14.14 -36.03 -20.38
N TYR A 27 -13.59 -35.14 -21.21
CA TYR A 27 -13.62 -35.27 -22.66
C TYR A 27 -12.21 -35.36 -23.23
N ASP A 28 -11.98 -36.29 -24.16
CA ASP A 28 -10.70 -36.43 -24.84
C ASP A 28 -10.50 -35.28 -25.84
N ARG A 29 -9.33 -34.63 -25.78
CA ARG A 29 -8.97 -33.52 -26.66
C ARG A 29 -8.83 -33.95 -28.14
N SER A 30 -8.61 -35.24 -28.39
CA SER A 30 -8.53 -35.85 -29.72
C SER A 30 -9.88 -36.34 -30.26
N ALA A 31 -10.96 -36.21 -29.47
CA ALA A 31 -12.30 -36.62 -29.92
C ALA A 31 -12.73 -35.85 -31.17
N LYS A 32 -13.43 -36.52 -32.09
CA LYS A 32 -13.97 -35.88 -33.29
C LYS A 32 -15.15 -34.94 -32.99
N SER A 33 -15.91 -35.27 -31.94
CA SER A 33 -17.11 -34.56 -31.53
C SER A 33 -17.39 -34.85 -30.06
N ILE A 34 -17.91 -33.86 -29.35
CA ILE A 34 -18.38 -33.92 -27.97
C ILE A 34 -19.87 -33.55 -27.98
N ALA A 35 -20.70 -34.42 -27.40
CA ALA A 35 -22.11 -34.11 -27.18
C ALA A 35 -22.24 -33.03 -26.10
N VAL A 36 -23.00 -31.98 -26.41
CA VAL A 36 -23.21 -30.84 -25.52
C VAL A 36 -24.47 -31.10 -24.70
N SER A 37 -24.30 -31.25 -23.38
CA SER A 37 -25.44 -31.46 -22.48
C SER A 37 -26.32 -30.21 -22.35
N PRO A 38 -27.60 -30.33 -21.95
CA PRO A 38 -28.45 -29.16 -21.65
C PRO A 38 -27.82 -28.22 -20.62
N GLN A 39 -27.08 -28.76 -19.65
CA GLN A 39 -26.35 -27.99 -18.64
C GLN A 39 -25.18 -27.21 -19.26
N MET A 40 -24.39 -27.83 -20.16
CA MET A 40 -23.33 -27.14 -20.90
C MET A 40 -23.89 -26.02 -21.78
N LYS A 41 -25.01 -26.26 -22.47
CA LYS A 41 -25.69 -25.24 -23.28
C LYS A 41 -26.04 -24.01 -22.45
N LYS A 42 -26.68 -24.25 -21.30
CA LYS A 42 -27.08 -23.20 -20.37
C LYS A 42 -25.89 -22.45 -19.76
N CYS A 43 -24.83 -23.17 -19.37
CA CYS A 43 -23.68 -22.58 -18.69
C CYS A 43 -22.76 -21.80 -19.63
N PHE A 44 -22.54 -22.32 -20.84
CA PHE A 44 -21.55 -21.80 -21.78
C PHE A 44 -22.15 -21.07 -22.98
N ASP A 45 -23.47 -20.85 -22.99
CA ASP A 45 -24.17 -20.13 -24.06
C ASP A 45 -23.98 -20.83 -25.43
N ILE A 46 -24.23 -22.15 -25.44
CA ILE A 46 -24.07 -23.02 -26.62
C ILE A 46 -25.46 -23.43 -27.12
N GLU A 47 -25.72 -23.27 -28.42
CA GLU A 47 -27.01 -23.64 -29.02
C GLU A 47 -26.99 -25.05 -29.66
N VAL A 48 -25.83 -25.47 -30.18
CA VAL A 48 -25.67 -26.73 -30.93
C VAL A 48 -25.61 -27.97 -30.02
N GLU A 49 -25.97 -29.13 -30.56
CA GLU A 49 -25.94 -30.42 -29.84
C GLU A 49 -24.54 -31.05 -29.77
N GLN A 50 -23.63 -30.65 -30.66
CA GLN A 50 -22.31 -31.25 -30.80
C GLN A 50 -21.26 -30.23 -31.21
N LEU A 51 -20.07 -30.34 -30.62
CA LEU A 51 -18.92 -29.48 -30.92
C LEU A 51 -17.64 -30.30 -31.04
N THR A 52 -16.67 -29.82 -31.82
CA THR A 52 -15.30 -30.31 -31.73
C THR A 52 -14.67 -29.84 -30.41
N PRO A 53 -13.65 -30.53 -29.87
CA PRO A 53 -12.98 -30.12 -28.64
C PRO A 53 -12.47 -28.67 -28.69
N ASN A 54 -11.88 -28.24 -29.81
CA ASN A 54 -11.39 -26.87 -29.98
C ASN A 54 -12.52 -25.85 -29.95
N ALA A 55 -13.64 -26.12 -30.64
CA ALA A 55 -14.80 -25.23 -30.61
C ALA A 55 -15.41 -25.14 -29.21
N LEU A 56 -15.48 -26.26 -28.47
CA LEU A 56 -15.92 -26.25 -27.07
C LEU A 56 -15.00 -25.38 -26.20
N ILE A 57 -13.67 -25.45 -26.35
CA ILE A 57 -12.74 -24.60 -25.61
C ILE A 57 -12.97 -23.11 -25.93
N THR A 58 -13.19 -22.75 -27.19
CA THR A 58 -13.55 -21.38 -27.55
C THR A 58 -14.83 -20.93 -26.84
N HIS A 59 -15.88 -21.77 -26.78
CA HIS A 59 -17.09 -21.46 -26.02
C HIS A 59 -16.84 -21.31 -24.52
N LEU A 60 -15.94 -22.12 -23.93
CA LEU A 60 -15.55 -22.00 -22.52
C LEU A 60 -14.83 -20.67 -22.24
N LEU A 61 -13.91 -20.26 -23.10
CA LEU A 61 -13.20 -18.98 -22.99
C LEU A 61 -14.16 -17.79 -23.10
N LEU A 62 -15.17 -17.92 -23.96
CA LEU A 62 -16.19 -16.90 -24.17
C LEU A 62 -17.38 -17.05 -23.20
N ALA A 63 -17.36 -17.93 -22.21
CA ALA A 63 -18.51 -18.14 -21.34
C ALA A 63 -18.78 -16.93 -20.42
N ARG A 64 -20.07 -16.70 -20.08
CA ARG A 64 -20.47 -15.67 -19.11
C ARG A 64 -20.38 -16.25 -17.70
N VAL A 65 -19.17 -16.29 -17.16
CA VAL A 65 -18.86 -16.82 -15.82
C VAL A 65 -18.18 -15.76 -14.95
N ASP A 66 -18.21 -15.94 -13.63
CA ASP A 66 -17.54 -14.98 -12.75
C ASP A 66 -16.01 -15.12 -12.83
N LEU A 67 -15.48 -16.36 -12.87
CA LEU A 67 -14.05 -16.65 -12.88
C LEU A 67 -13.68 -17.60 -14.03
N LEU A 68 -12.70 -17.22 -14.83
CA LEU A 68 -11.95 -18.09 -15.72
C LEU A 68 -10.60 -18.42 -15.07
N TRP A 69 -10.39 -19.67 -14.66
CA TRP A 69 -9.11 -20.13 -14.13
C TRP A 69 -8.28 -20.83 -15.20
N ASN A 70 -7.18 -20.22 -15.62
CA ASN A 70 -6.27 -20.83 -16.58
C ASN A 70 -5.12 -21.55 -15.88
N GLY A 71 -5.30 -22.85 -15.62
CA GLY A 71 -4.25 -23.73 -15.07
C GLY A 71 -3.53 -24.58 -16.12
N GLY A 72 -3.66 -24.23 -17.41
CA GLY A 72 -3.12 -25.01 -18.52
C GLY A 72 -1.76 -24.52 -19.01
N ILE A 73 -1.27 -25.15 -20.08
CA ILE A 73 -0.09 -24.71 -20.84
C ILE A 73 -0.55 -24.18 -22.18
N GLY A 74 -0.03 -23.03 -22.58
CA GLY A 74 -0.26 -22.40 -23.88
C GLY A 74 -1.06 -21.10 -23.78
N THR A 75 -1.07 -20.36 -24.88
CA THR A 75 -1.63 -19.01 -24.95
C THR A 75 -2.99 -19.04 -25.63
N TYR A 76 -4.03 -18.91 -24.81
CA TYR A 76 -5.45 -19.04 -25.19
C TYR A 76 -6.10 -17.71 -25.56
N VAL A 77 -5.51 -16.59 -25.12
CA VAL A 77 -6.03 -15.25 -25.38
C VAL A 77 -4.90 -14.33 -25.83
N LYS A 78 -5.13 -13.57 -26.91
CA LYS A 78 -4.21 -12.54 -27.42
C LYS A 78 -4.90 -11.18 -27.48
N GLY A 79 -4.14 -10.10 -27.68
CA GLY A 79 -4.71 -8.81 -28.05
C GLY A 79 -5.32 -8.87 -29.46
N SER A 80 -6.34 -8.08 -29.72
CA SER A 80 -6.94 -7.98 -31.06
C SER A 80 -5.94 -7.50 -32.12
N SER A 81 -4.94 -6.71 -31.73
CA SER A 81 -3.85 -6.21 -32.58
C SER A 81 -2.77 -7.24 -32.92
N GLU A 82 -2.70 -8.35 -32.20
CA GLU A 82 -1.71 -9.40 -32.43
C GLU A 82 -2.21 -10.42 -33.45
N SER A 83 -1.32 -10.93 -34.29
CA SER A 83 -1.59 -12.09 -35.13
C SER A 83 -1.29 -13.39 -34.39
N HIS A 84 -1.91 -14.51 -34.81
CA HIS A 84 -1.59 -15.82 -34.23
C HIS A 84 -0.11 -16.20 -34.40
N MET A 85 0.51 -15.76 -35.50
CA MET A 85 1.92 -15.99 -35.79
C MET A 85 2.86 -15.30 -34.80
N GLU A 86 2.53 -14.08 -34.37
CA GLU A 86 3.33 -13.33 -33.38
C GLU A 86 3.28 -13.98 -31.99
N VAL A 87 2.14 -14.57 -31.62
CA VAL A 87 1.97 -15.28 -30.33
C VAL A 87 2.87 -16.52 -30.24
N GLY A 88 3.12 -17.20 -31.37
CA GLY A 88 4.06 -18.33 -31.44
C GLY A 88 3.56 -19.68 -30.93
N ASP A 89 2.32 -19.78 -30.42
CA ASP A 89 1.71 -21.04 -29.96
C ASP A 89 0.74 -21.64 -31.00
N LYS A 90 1.28 -22.35 -31.98
CA LYS A 90 0.50 -22.97 -33.07
C LYS A 90 -0.57 -23.95 -32.59
N SER A 91 -0.36 -24.57 -31.42
CA SER A 91 -1.26 -25.61 -30.91
C SER A 91 -2.64 -25.07 -30.52
N ASN A 92 -2.71 -23.77 -30.18
CA ASN A 92 -3.92 -23.10 -29.76
C ASN A 92 -4.46 -22.10 -30.79
N ASP A 93 -3.83 -21.94 -31.97
CA ASP A 93 -4.26 -20.97 -32.99
C ASP A 93 -5.75 -21.10 -33.36
N SER A 94 -6.23 -22.33 -33.56
CA SER A 94 -7.62 -22.58 -33.97
C SER A 94 -8.69 -22.33 -32.89
N LEU A 95 -8.27 -22.17 -31.63
CA LEU A 95 -9.19 -22.00 -30.49
C LEU A 95 -8.99 -20.67 -29.74
N ARG A 96 -7.90 -19.94 -30.05
CA ARG A 96 -7.50 -18.70 -29.37
C ARG A 96 -8.50 -17.59 -29.67
N VAL A 97 -8.83 -16.82 -28.63
CA VAL A 97 -9.73 -15.66 -28.71
C VAL A 97 -8.98 -14.36 -28.42
N ASN A 98 -9.63 -13.23 -28.62
CA ASN A 98 -9.10 -11.92 -28.26
C ASN A 98 -9.51 -11.53 -26.82
N GLY A 99 -8.75 -10.64 -26.18
CA GLY A 99 -9.04 -10.15 -24.83
C GLY A 99 -10.37 -9.40 -24.74
N ASP A 100 -10.73 -8.65 -25.78
CA ASP A 100 -12.00 -7.93 -25.92
C ASP A 100 -13.23 -8.85 -26.10
N GLN A 101 -13.02 -10.14 -26.38
CA GLN A 101 -14.10 -11.11 -26.54
C GLN A 101 -14.43 -11.82 -25.22
N LEU A 102 -13.57 -11.75 -24.21
CA LEU A 102 -13.80 -12.41 -22.93
C LEU A 102 -15.01 -11.81 -22.22
N ARG A 103 -15.91 -12.68 -21.74
CA ARG A 103 -17.14 -12.30 -21.04
C ARG A 103 -17.11 -12.62 -19.54
N CYS A 104 -16.03 -13.20 -19.05
CA CYS A 104 -15.86 -13.47 -17.62
C CYS A 104 -15.54 -12.18 -16.84
N LYS A 105 -15.83 -12.15 -15.54
CA LYS A 105 -15.52 -10.97 -14.70
C LYS A 105 -14.06 -10.93 -14.24
N VAL A 106 -13.50 -12.10 -13.94
CA VAL A 106 -12.15 -12.27 -13.43
C VAL A 106 -11.45 -13.39 -14.20
N VAL A 107 -10.18 -13.19 -14.51
CA VAL A 107 -9.28 -14.26 -14.96
C VAL A 107 -8.20 -14.45 -13.91
N GLY A 108 -7.93 -15.70 -13.54
CA GLY A 108 -6.77 -16.09 -12.73
C GLY A 108 -5.84 -16.99 -13.54
N GLU A 109 -4.57 -16.62 -13.66
CA GLU A 109 -3.56 -17.40 -14.38
C GLU A 109 -2.75 -18.29 -13.42
N GLY A 110 -3.15 -19.55 -13.28
CA GLY A 110 -2.38 -20.56 -12.54
C GLY A 110 -1.20 -21.14 -13.33
N GLY A 111 -1.24 -21.06 -14.67
CA GLY A 111 -0.13 -21.37 -15.56
C GLY A 111 0.65 -20.12 -16.00
N ASN A 112 1.70 -20.31 -16.80
CA ASN A 112 2.44 -19.20 -17.42
C ASN A 112 1.89 -18.91 -18.82
N LEU A 113 1.82 -17.63 -19.19
CA LEU A 113 1.50 -17.13 -20.53
C LEU A 113 0.17 -17.66 -21.08
N GLY A 114 -0.82 -17.78 -20.20
CA GLY A 114 -2.19 -18.12 -20.58
C GLY A 114 -2.83 -17.07 -21.50
N MET A 115 -2.44 -15.82 -21.28
CA MET A 115 -2.78 -14.65 -22.06
C MET A 115 -1.52 -13.89 -22.46
N THR A 116 -1.50 -13.26 -23.64
CA THR A 116 -0.44 -12.30 -23.98
C THR A 116 -0.58 -11.04 -23.12
N GLN A 117 0.50 -10.27 -22.96
CA GLN A 117 0.46 -9.04 -22.17
C GLN A 117 -0.53 -8.01 -22.75
N LEU A 118 -0.60 -7.89 -24.08
CA LEU A 118 -1.58 -7.02 -24.75
C LEU A 118 -3.02 -7.49 -24.53
N ALA A 119 -3.27 -8.80 -24.50
CA ALA A 119 -4.58 -9.35 -24.15
C ALA A 119 -5.03 -8.96 -22.75
N ARG A 120 -4.11 -9.00 -21.77
CA ARG A 120 -4.39 -8.61 -20.38
C ARG A 120 -4.78 -7.14 -20.30
N GLY A 121 -4.05 -6.28 -21.00
CA GLY A 121 -4.36 -4.85 -21.10
C GLY A 121 -5.73 -4.60 -21.77
N GLU A 122 -5.98 -5.24 -22.91
CA GLU A 122 -7.26 -5.13 -23.64
C GLU A 122 -8.46 -5.61 -22.81
N TYR A 123 -8.36 -6.78 -22.17
CA TYR A 123 -9.40 -7.30 -21.28
C TYR A 123 -9.63 -6.38 -20.07
N GLY A 124 -8.56 -5.84 -19.48
CA GLY A 124 -8.63 -4.89 -18.36
C GLY A 124 -9.33 -3.58 -18.75
N LEU A 125 -9.04 -3.03 -19.92
CA LEU A 125 -9.71 -1.83 -20.44
C LEU A 125 -11.21 -2.03 -20.72
N ASN A 126 -11.61 -3.28 -20.98
CA ASN A 126 -13.01 -3.67 -21.15
C ASN A 126 -13.73 -4.03 -19.83
N GLY A 127 -13.12 -3.72 -18.69
CA GLY A 127 -13.73 -3.91 -17.35
C GLY A 127 -13.46 -5.28 -16.74
N GLY A 128 -12.66 -6.12 -17.39
CA GLY A 128 -12.17 -7.38 -16.83
C GLY A 128 -11.14 -7.19 -15.72
N ARG A 129 -11.01 -8.17 -14.83
CA ARG A 129 -9.98 -8.16 -13.77
C ARG A 129 -8.98 -9.29 -13.99
N ILE A 130 -7.72 -8.92 -14.20
CA ILE A 130 -6.61 -9.84 -14.41
C ILE A 130 -5.32 -9.20 -13.90
N ASN A 131 -4.51 -9.95 -13.16
CA ASN A 131 -3.12 -9.56 -12.90
C ASN A 131 -2.21 -10.21 -13.95
N THR A 132 -0.90 -9.96 -13.91
CA THR A 132 0.02 -10.81 -14.70
C THR A 132 0.14 -12.19 -14.07
N ASP A 133 0.45 -13.20 -14.89
CA ASP A 133 0.66 -14.59 -14.46
C ASP A 133 1.63 -14.72 -13.29
N PHE A 134 2.76 -14.00 -13.33
CA PHE A 134 3.75 -14.00 -12.25
C PHE A 134 3.24 -13.40 -10.92
N ILE A 135 2.05 -12.81 -10.88
CA ILE A 135 1.34 -12.46 -9.65
C ILE A 135 0.43 -13.61 -9.24
N ASP A 136 -0.39 -14.11 -10.17
CA ASP A 136 -1.43 -15.10 -9.88
C ASP A 136 -0.87 -16.50 -9.54
N ASN A 137 0.30 -16.86 -10.10
CA ASN A 137 0.96 -18.15 -9.88
C ASN A 137 2.19 -18.11 -8.96
N ALA A 138 2.42 -16.98 -8.27
CA ALA A 138 3.62 -16.74 -7.47
C ALA A 138 3.79 -17.69 -6.27
N GLY A 139 2.71 -18.30 -5.77
CA GLY A 139 2.74 -19.15 -4.57
C GLY A 139 3.73 -20.33 -4.65
N GLY A 140 3.97 -20.88 -5.85
CA GLY A 140 4.95 -21.95 -6.02
C GLY A 140 6.41 -21.50 -5.81
N VAL A 141 6.75 -20.32 -6.35
CA VAL A 141 8.08 -19.72 -6.18
C VAL A 141 8.28 -19.27 -4.73
N ASP A 142 7.25 -18.65 -4.14
CA ASP A 142 7.26 -18.16 -2.77
C ASP A 142 7.47 -19.31 -1.75
N CYS A 143 6.76 -20.43 -1.93
CA CYS A 143 6.96 -21.63 -1.12
C CYS A 143 8.41 -22.16 -1.22
N SER A 144 8.97 -22.17 -2.43
CA SER A 144 10.36 -22.59 -2.64
C SER A 144 11.36 -21.65 -1.96
N ASP A 145 11.10 -20.34 -1.92
CA ASP A 145 11.99 -19.37 -1.26
C ASP A 145 12.04 -19.62 0.25
N HIS A 146 10.87 -19.77 0.89
CA HIS A 146 10.79 -20.15 2.30
C HIS A 146 11.50 -21.48 2.59
N GLU A 147 11.24 -22.51 1.78
CA GLU A 147 11.86 -23.82 1.96
C GLU A 147 13.40 -23.76 1.85
N VAL A 148 13.92 -23.03 0.86
CA VAL A 148 15.38 -22.86 0.68
C VAL A 148 16.00 -22.10 1.84
N ASN A 149 15.40 -21.00 2.28
CA ASN A 149 15.89 -20.21 3.42
C ASN A 149 15.92 -21.03 4.71
N ILE A 150 14.86 -21.80 5.00
CA ILE A 150 14.82 -22.70 6.16
C ILE A 150 15.87 -23.81 6.04
N LYS A 151 16.08 -24.39 4.86
CA LYS A 151 17.12 -25.40 4.64
C LYS A 151 18.52 -24.83 4.88
N ILE A 152 18.81 -23.61 4.41
CA ILE A 152 20.10 -22.96 4.64
C ILE A 152 20.34 -22.77 6.15
N LEU A 153 19.34 -22.27 6.87
CA LEU A 153 19.36 -22.12 8.33
C LEU A 153 19.66 -23.45 9.03
N LEU A 154 18.81 -24.47 8.82
CA LEU A 154 18.89 -25.72 9.56
C LEU A 154 20.11 -26.57 9.17
N ASN A 155 20.59 -26.47 7.93
CA ASN A 155 21.82 -27.16 7.52
C ASN A 155 23.04 -26.62 8.30
N ALA A 156 23.08 -25.33 8.65
CA ALA A 156 24.14 -24.79 9.49
C ALA A 156 24.11 -25.38 10.90
N VAL A 157 22.91 -25.56 11.48
CA VAL A 157 22.70 -26.21 12.79
C VAL A 157 23.14 -27.68 12.75
N VAL A 158 22.76 -28.39 11.69
CA VAL A 158 23.18 -29.79 11.48
C VAL A 158 24.70 -29.90 11.36
N ALA A 159 25.35 -28.98 10.64
CA ALA A 159 26.80 -28.99 10.46
C ALA A 159 27.57 -28.78 11.78
N ARG A 160 26.98 -28.09 12.76
CA ARG A 160 27.57 -27.94 14.11
C ARG A 160 27.32 -29.14 15.02
N GLY A 161 26.40 -30.03 14.65
CA GLY A 161 26.05 -31.24 15.41
C GLY A 161 24.86 -31.07 16.36
N ASP A 162 24.25 -29.89 16.42
CA ASP A 162 23.14 -29.57 17.32
C ASP A 162 21.80 -30.16 16.85
N LEU A 163 21.72 -30.59 15.58
CA LEU A 163 20.54 -31.20 14.96
C LEU A 163 20.94 -32.36 14.04
N THR A 164 20.16 -33.44 14.03
CA THR A 164 20.36 -34.53 13.06
C THR A 164 19.59 -34.27 11.77
N MET A 165 20.08 -34.80 10.64
CA MET A 165 19.35 -34.71 9.36
C MET A 165 17.92 -35.27 9.42
N LYS A 166 17.71 -36.34 10.21
CA LYS A 166 16.38 -36.93 10.41
C LYS A 166 15.43 -35.97 11.13
N HIS A 167 15.91 -35.33 12.21
CA HIS A 167 15.12 -34.33 12.94
C HIS A 167 14.87 -33.08 12.08
N ARG A 168 15.85 -32.64 11.29
CA ARG A 168 15.68 -31.53 10.34
C ARG A 168 14.55 -31.79 9.34
N ASN A 169 14.52 -32.97 8.73
CA ASN A 169 13.48 -33.29 7.75
C ASN A 169 12.10 -33.38 8.39
N LYS A 170 12.01 -33.95 9.60
CA LYS A 170 10.76 -33.99 10.36
C LYS A 170 10.28 -32.57 10.71
N LEU A 171 11.18 -31.69 11.13
CA LEU A 171 10.85 -30.29 11.43
C LEU A 171 10.31 -29.57 10.20
N LEU A 172 10.91 -29.75 9.02
CA LEU A 172 10.40 -29.19 7.76
C LEU A 172 8.98 -29.66 7.45
N GLU A 173 8.72 -30.97 7.58
CA GLU A 173 7.39 -31.55 7.35
C GLU A 173 6.34 -30.98 8.33
N GLU A 174 6.69 -30.88 9.61
CA GLU A 174 5.82 -30.31 10.66
C GLU A 174 5.50 -28.82 10.46
N MET A 175 6.26 -28.08 9.63
CA MET A 175 6.06 -26.65 9.38
C MET A 175 5.23 -26.33 8.13
N THR A 176 4.71 -27.36 7.43
CA THR A 176 3.97 -27.20 6.16
C THR A 176 2.88 -26.13 6.24
N ASP A 177 2.03 -26.18 7.26
CA ASP A 177 0.91 -25.23 7.41
C ASP A 177 1.39 -23.80 7.69
N SER A 178 2.44 -23.64 8.51
CA SER A 178 3.02 -22.32 8.79
C SER A 178 3.68 -21.70 7.57
N ILE A 179 4.32 -22.50 6.71
CA ILE A 179 4.87 -22.01 5.43
C ILE A 179 3.72 -21.63 4.49
N ALA A 180 2.65 -22.43 4.42
CA ALA A 180 1.49 -22.12 3.61
C ALA A 180 0.84 -20.79 4.04
N GLU A 181 0.75 -20.52 5.34
CA GLU A 181 0.23 -19.26 5.87
C GLU A 181 1.09 -18.06 5.46
N LEU A 182 2.42 -18.15 5.57
CA LEU A 182 3.34 -17.09 5.12
C LEU A 182 3.19 -16.81 3.62
N VAL A 183 3.12 -17.86 2.80
CA VAL A 183 2.91 -17.75 1.35
C VAL A 183 1.57 -17.08 1.05
N LEU A 184 0.48 -17.53 1.66
CA LEU A 184 -0.85 -16.95 1.45
C LEU A 184 -0.89 -15.48 1.86
N GLN A 185 -0.30 -15.12 2.99
CA GLN A 185 -0.25 -13.74 3.48
C GLN A 185 0.54 -12.83 2.52
N ASN A 186 1.70 -13.29 2.04
CA ASN A 186 2.53 -12.54 1.11
C ASN A 186 1.80 -12.29 -0.23
N ASN A 187 1.18 -13.33 -0.79
CA ASN A 187 0.42 -13.25 -2.04
C ASN A 187 -0.83 -12.35 -1.89
N TYR A 188 -1.56 -12.49 -0.78
CA TYR A 188 -2.72 -11.66 -0.47
C TYR A 188 -2.34 -10.17 -0.44
N ARG A 189 -1.29 -9.80 0.31
CA ARG A 189 -0.82 -8.40 0.41
C ARG A 189 -0.33 -7.85 -0.93
N GLN A 190 0.30 -8.67 -1.76
CA GLN A 190 0.74 -8.26 -3.10
C GLN A 190 -0.42 -7.93 -4.03
N VAL A 191 -1.47 -8.78 -4.06
CA VAL A 191 -2.67 -8.51 -4.86
C VAL A 191 -3.45 -7.32 -4.32
N GLN A 192 -3.52 -7.16 -2.98
CA GLN A 192 -4.13 -6.01 -2.33
C GLN A 192 -3.43 -4.69 -2.70
N ALA A 193 -2.10 -4.69 -2.77
CA ALA A 193 -1.31 -3.52 -3.20
C ALA A 193 -1.67 -3.08 -4.63
N ILE A 194 -1.85 -4.04 -5.54
CA ILE A 194 -2.28 -3.78 -6.93
C ILE A 194 -3.70 -3.22 -6.93
N SER A 195 -4.60 -3.76 -6.11
CA SER A 195 -5.97 -3.26 -5.99
C SER A 195 -6.04 -1.83 -5.45
N LEU A 196 -5.22 -1.48 -4.45
CA LEU A 196 -5.10 -0.10 -3.97
C LEU A 196 -4.53 0.84 -5.05
N ALA A 197 -3.54 0.37 -5.82
CA ALA A 197 -2.95 1.14 -6.90
C ALA A 197 -3.96 1.39 -8.05
N GLU A 198 -4.77 0.38 -8.38
CA GLU A 198 -5.86 0.45 -9.37
C GLU A 198 -6.95 1.41 -8.93
N PHE A 199 -7.37 1.34 -7.66
CA PHE A 199 -8.38 2.23 -7.09
C PHE A 199 -8.00 3.72 -7.22
N GLN A 200 -6.70 4.02 -7.21
CA GLN A 200 -6.16 5.37 -7.40
C GLN A 200 -5.65 5.65 -8.82
N ALA A 201 -5.79 4.73 -9.78
CA ALA A 201 -5.07 4.78 -11.05
C ALA A 201 -5.39 5.99 -11.91
N VAL A 202 -6.66 6.40 -11.94
CA VAL A 202 -7.08 7.61 -12.69
C VAL A 202 -6.56 8.87 -11.99
N LEU A 203 -6.76 8.96 -10.66
CA LEU A 203 -6.31 10.08 -9.84
C LEU A 203 -4.78 10.27 -9.91
N ARG A 204 -4.03 9.16 -9.92
CA ARG A 204 -2.57 9.13 -9.91
C ARG A 204 -1.95 8.87 -11.29
N ALA A 205 -2.72 8.91 -12.38
CA ALA A 205 -2.21 8.59 -13.72
C ALA A 205 -0.94 9.39 -14.08
N GLY A 206 -0.90 10.68 -13.75
CA GLY A 206 0.29 11.51 -13.95
C GLY A 206 1.49 11.12 -13.07
N GLU A 207 1.25 10.60 -11.86
CA GLU A 207 2.31 10.06 -10.99
C GLU A 207 2.87 8.76 -11.57
N TYR A 208 2.01 7.84 -12.02
CA TYR A 208 2.45 6.56 -12.58
C TYR A 208 3.20 6.73 -13.91
N ARG A 209 2.75 7.65 -14.78
CA ARG A 209 3.48 8.01 -15.99
C ARG A 209 4.91 8.47 -15.67
N ARG A 210 5.08 9.33 -14.67
CA ARG A 210 6.41 9.80 -14.24
C ARG A 210 7.28 8.68 -13.68
N VAL A 211 6.69 7.68 -13.01
CA VAL A 211 7.42 6.50 -12.56
C VAL A 211 7.98 5.75 -13.76
N ILE A 212 7.15 5.44 -14.76
CA ILE A 212 7.58 4.78 -16.01
C ILE A 212 8.76 5.55 -16.63
N SER A 213 8.58 6.85 -16.91
CA SER A 213 9.64 7.66 -17.53
C SER A 213 10.94 7.69 -16.72
N ARG A 214 10.85 7.71 -15.38
CA ARG A 214 12.03 7.71 -14.51
C ARG A 214 12.76 6.37 -14.54
N LEU A 215 12.02 5.27 -14.51
CA LEU A 215 12.60 3.93 -14.56
C LEU A 215 13.32 3.69 -15.89
N GLU A 216 12.75 4.15 -17.00
CA GLU A 216 13.40 4.08 -18.31
C GLU A 216 14.63 4.98 -18.41
N ALA A 217 14.54 6.23 -17.93
CA ALA A 217 15.69 7.13 -17.93
C ALA A 217 16.87 6.59 -17.10
N ALA A 218 16.57 5.78 -16.08
CA ALA A 218 17.57 5.07 -15.28
C ALA A 218 18.04 3.74 -15.90
N GLY A 219 17.53 3.34 -17.06
CA GLY A 219 17.82 2.05 -17.70
C GLY A 219 17.30 0.85 -16.93
N ARG A 220 16.32 1.05 -16.04
CA ARG A 220 15.75 0.03 -15.15
C ARG A 220 14.47 -0.60 -15.68
N LEU A 221 13.87 -0.04 -16.72
CA LEU A 221 12.64 -0.50 -17.37
C LEU A 221 12.77 -0.29 -18.88
N ASP A 222 12.29 -1.25 -19.66
CA ASP A 222 12.04 -1.10 -21.09
C ASP A 222 10.53 -1.23 -21.32
N ARG A 223 9.86 -0.10 -21.62
CA ARG A 223 8.39 -0.09 -21.77
C ARG A 223 7.92 -0.96 -22.94
N PHE A 224 8.73 -1.10 -23.99
CA PHE A 224 8.36 -1.86 -25.18
C PHE A 224 8.41 -3.35 -24.88
N LEU A 225 9.45 -3.80 -24.18
CA LEU A 225 9.58 -5.20 -23.74
C LEU A 225 8.45 -5.62 -22.79
N GLU A 226 8.02 -4.71 -21.92
CA GLU A 226 6.95 -4.94 -20.94
C GLU A 226 5.54 -4.65 -21.48
N PHE A 227 5.42 -4.25 -22.75
CA PHE A 227 4.16 -3.86 -23.40
C PHE A 227 3.39 -2.76 -22.62
N LEU A 228 4.12 -1.87 -21.96
CA LEU A 228 3.53 -0.72 -21.28
C LEU A 228 3.19 0.38 -22.30
N PRO A 229 2.07 1.10 -22.13
CA PRO A 229 1.61 2.10 -23.08
C PRO A 229 2.56 3.30 -23.20
N ALA A 230 2.59 3.90 -24.39
CA ALA A 230 3.27 5.17 -24.63
C ALA A 230 2.61 6.33 -23.86
N ASP A 231 3.33 7.44 -23.72
CA ASP A 231 2.86 8.61 -22.96
C ASP A 231 1.58 9.20 -23.58
N GLU A 232 1.45 9.21 -24.90
CA GLU A 232 0.27 9.66 -25.63
C GLU A 232 -0.95 8.81 -25.26
N ALA A 233 -0.80 7.47 -25.30
CA ALA A 233 -1.88 6.55 -24.95
C ALA A 233 -2.32 6.70 -23.48
N LEU A 234 -1.38 6.95 -22.56
CA LEU A 234 -1.69 7.22 -21.15
C LEU A 234 -2.46 8.54 -20.96
N VAL A 235 -2.14 9.57 -21.74
CA VAL A 235 -2.88 10.84 -21.72
C VAL A 235 -4.29 10.66 -22.24
N ASP A 236 -4.46 9.95 -23.36
CA ASP A 236 -5.77 9.70 -23.97
C ASP A 236 -6.66 8.86 -23.03
N ARG A 237 -6.12 7.81 -22.43
CA ARG A 237 -6.83 7.02 -21.40
C ARG A 237 -7.28 7.89 -20.24
N ARG A 238 -6.39 8.75 -19.71
CA ARG A 238 -6.75 9.66 -18.61
C ARG A 238 -7.89 10.61 -19.00
N ALA A 239 -7.89 11.13 -20.22
CA ALA A 239 -8.96 11.99 -20.72
C ALA A 239 -10.33 11.26 -20.80
N GLN A 240 -10.31 9.93 -20.95
CA GLN A 240 -11.48 9.06 -20.95
C GLN A 240 -11.84 8.51 -19.55
N GLY A 241 -11.17 8.97 -18.49
CA GLY A 241 -11.39 8.48 -17.12
C GLY A 241 -10.80 7.10 -16.87
N GLN A 242 -9.86 6.65 -17.69
CA GLN A 242 -9.15 5.37 -17.56
C GLN A 242 -7.72 5.57 -17.07
N GLY A 243 -7.21 4.61 -16.30
CA GLY A 243 -5.83 4.60 -15.79
C GLY A 243 -4.99 3.47 -16.39
N LEU A 244 -3.90 3.13 -15.71
CA LEU A 244 -3.24 1.84 -15.93
C LEU A 244 -4.15 0.70 -15.46
N THR A 245 -4.15 -0.38 -16.22
CA THR A 245 -4.84 -1.63 -15.88
C THR A 245 -4.11 -2.40 -14.77
N ARG A 246 -4.78 -3.36 -14.15
CA ARG A 246 -4.18 -4.22 -13.11
C ARG A 246 -2.93 -4.96 -13.58
N SER A 247 -2.91 -5.46 -14.80
CA SER A 247 -1.75 -6.15 -15.39
C SER A 247 -0.58 -5.20 -15.61
N GLU A 248 -0.82 -3.97 -16.10
CA GLU A 248 0.22 -2.94 -16.22
C GLU A 248 0.74 -2.49 -14.85
N LEU A 249 -0.13 -2.36 -13.84
CA LEU A 249 0.27 -2.06 -12.46
C LEU A 249 1.07 -3.20 -11.82
N SER A 250 0.76 -4.46 -12.14
CA SER A 250 1.48 -5.64 -11.66
C SER A 250 2.96 -5.60 -12.06
N VAL A 251 3.25 -5.17 -13.29
CA VAL A 251 4.61 -4.94 -13.78
C VAL A 251 5.29 -3.86 -12.94
N LEU A 252 4.68 -2.68 -12.81
CA LEU A 252 5.29 -1.55 -12.10
C LEU A 252 5.54 -1.83 -10.61
N VAL A 253 4.62 -2.54 -9.94
CA VAL A 253 4.79 -2.97 -8.55
C VAL A 253 6.00 -3.90 -8.44
N SER A 254 6.15 -4.85 -9.35
CA SER A 254 7.26 -5.82 -9.35
C SER A 254 8.61 -5.16 -9.59
N TYR A 255 8.70 -4.27 -10.58
CA TYR A 255 9.90 -3.46 -10.82
C TYR A 255 10.26 -2.60 -9.61
N SER A 256 9.26 -1.96 -8.98
CA SER A 256 9.49 -1.12 -7.81
C SER A 256 10.03 -1.91 -6.62
N LYS A 257 9.53 -3.13 -6.38
CA LYS A 257 10.06 -4.04 -5.35
C LYS A 257 11.50 -4.46 -5.66
N ALA A 258 11.78 -4.87 -6.90
CA ALA A 258 13.10 -5.34 -7.30
C ALA A 258 14.18 -4.26 -7.12
N ILE A 259 13.90 -3.04 -7.60
CA ILE A 259 14.80 -1.90 -7.48
C ILE A 259 15.01 -1.53 -6.01
N LEU A 260 13.93 -1.45 -5.24
CA LEU A 260 14.00 -1.10 -3.81
C LEU A 260 14.83 -2.14 -3.03
N LYS A 261 14.64 -3.43 -3.32
CA LYS A 261 15.42 -4.51 -2.71
C LYS A 261 16.91 -4.33 -2.97
N GLU A 262 17.32 -4.07 -4.21
CA GLU A 262 18.73 -3.85 -4.55
C GLU A 262 19.34 -2.66 -3.79
N GLU A 263 18.65 -1.51 -3.79
CA GLU A 263 19.13 -0.31 -3.07
C GLU A 263 19.24 -0.56 -1.55
N LEU A 264 18.33 -1.37 -0.98
CA LEU A 264 18.38 -1.72 0.45
C LEU A 264 19.48 -2.73 0.78
N ILE A 265 19.76 -3.71 -0.08
CA ILE A 265 20.86 -4.69 0.11
C ILE A 265 22.22 -3.98 0.15
N GLU A 266 22.41 -2.95 -0.65
CA GLU A 266 23.68 -2.19 -0.71
C GLU A 266 23.83 -1.17 0.44
N SER A 267 22.80 -1.00 1.26
CA SER A 267 22.77 0.00 2.32
C SER A 267 23.25 -0.51 3.69
N ASP A 268 23.34 0.41 4.64
CA ASP A 268 23.65 0.16 6.04
C ASP A 268 22.41 -0.11 6.91
N LEU A 269 21.27 -0.43 6.30
CA LEU A 269 19.98 -0.64 6.96
C LEU A 269 20.06 -1.63 8.13
N GLY A 270 20.82 -2.71 7.96
CA GLY A 270 20.95 -3.80 8.94
C GLY A 270 21.80 -3.47 10.17
N ILE A 271 22.38 -2.27 10.28
CA ILE A 271 23.09 -1.83 11.49
C ILE A 271 22.10 -1.59 12.65
N ASP A 272 20.88 -1.12 12.35
CA ASP A 272 19.87 -0.92 13.38
C ASP A 272 19.26 -2.28 13.81
N PRO A 273 19.30 -2.63 15.11
CA PRO A 273 18.82 -3.94 15.58
C PRO A 273 17.33 -4.20 15.30
N TYR A 274 16.49 -3.17 15.25
CA TYR A 274 15.08 -3.31 14.96
C TYR A 274 14.87 -3.75 13.51
N LEU A 275 15.56 -3.10 12.58
CA LEU A 275 15.54 -3.47 11.16
C LEU A 275 16.19 -4.81 10.90
N ALA A 276 17.29 -5.14 11.59
CA ALA A 276 17.93 -6.45 11.50
C ALA A 276 16.96 -7.59 11.84
N ASN A 277 16.02 -7.37 12.77
CA ASN A 277 14.98 -8.34 13.13
C ASN A 277 13.92 -8.56 12.05
N ALA A 278 13.81 -7.71 11.02
CA ALA A 278 12.88 -7.92 9.92
C ALA A 278 13.15 -9.22 9.15
N VAL A 279 14.36 -9.79 9.25
CA VAL A 279 14.66 -11.14 8.73
C VAL A 279 13.72 -12.21 9.31
N LYS A 280 13.28 -12.05 10.57
CA LYS A 280 12.45 -13.03 11.28
C LYS A 280 11.07 -13.18 10.68
N THR A 281 10.55 -12.16 9.99
CA THR A 281 9.22 -12.22 9.36
C THR A 281 9.17 -13.19 8.18
N ALA A 282 10.33 -13.60 7.65
CA ALA A 282 10.42 -14.61 6.59
C ALA A 282 10.36 -16.05 7.10
N PHE A 283 10.38 -16.28 8.42
CA PHE A 283 10.46 -17.61 9.02
C PHE A 283 9.22 -17.91 9.87
N PRO A 284 8.76 -19.18 9.89
CA PRO A 284 7.70 -19.62 10.80
C PRO A 284 7.99 -19.27 12.27
N SER A 285 6.94 -18.93 13.02
CA SER A 285 7.01 -18.54 14.43
C SER A 285 7.78 -19.54 15.30
N ARG A 286 7.65 -20.84 15.03
CA ARG A 286 8.40 -21.90 15.70
C ARG A 286 9.92 -21.75 15.53
N LEU A 287 10.40 -21.45 14.32
CA LEU A 287 11.83 -21.22 14.09
C LEU A 287 12.30 -19.91 14.72
N VAL A 288 11.46 -18.88 14.69
CA VAL A 288 11.77 -17.62 15.39
C VAL A 288 11.93 -17.85 16.89
N ALA A 289 11.12 -18.72 17.49
CA ALA A 289 11.23 -19.05 18.92
C ALA A 289 12.42 -19.95 19.26
N GLU A 290 12.69 -20.97 18.44
CA GLU A 290 13.71 -21.99 18.73
C GLU A 290 15.12 -21.64 18.20
N TYR A 291 15.22 -20.86 17.13
CA TYR A 291 16.47 -20.59 16.37
C TYR A 291 16.66 -19.09 16.06
N SER A 292 16.22 -18.20 16.95
CA SER A 292 16.31 -16.73 16.76
C SER A 292 17.74 -16.28 16.44
N ASP A 293 18.73 -16.79 17.17
CA ASP A 293 20.12 -16.38 17.00
C ASP A 293 20.68 -16.87 15.67
N GLU A 294 20.35 -18.09 15.25
CA GLU A 294 20.73 -18.60 13.93
C GLU A 294 20.06 -17.82 12.79
N ILE A 295 18.82 -17.37 12.97
CA ILE A 295 18.12 -16.53 11.99
C ILE A 295 18.81 -15.18 11.86
N LEU A 296 19.21 -14.56 12.97
CA LEU A 296 19.97 -13.30 12.95
C LEU A 296 21.38 -13.46 12.36
N ASN A 297 21.95 -14.66 12.45
CA ASN A 297 23.24 -15.01 11.83
C ASN A 297 23.07 -15.76 10.49
N HIS A 298 21.88 -15.72 9.89
CA HIS A 298 21.61 -16.43 8.64
C HIS A 298 22.55 -15.95 7.54
N ARG A 299 23.03 -16.86 6.68
CA ARG A 299 23.99 -16.53 5.62
C ARG A 299 23.45 -15.48 4.64
N LEU A 300 22.14 -15.44 4.44
CA LEU A 300 21.42 -14.48 3.61
C LEU A 300 20.63 -13.47 4.46
N GLN A 301 21.05 -13.19 5.70
CA GLN A 301 20.29 -12.32 6.61
C GLN A 301 19.99 -10.96 5.97
N ARG A 302 20.99 -10.37 5.30
CA ARG A 302 20.86 -9.05 4.68
C ARG A 302 19.86 -9.06 3.53
N GLU A 303 19.96 -10.05 2.65
CA GLU A 303 19.11 -10.21 1.47
C GLU A 303 17.65 -10.47 1.86
N ILE A 304 17.42 -11.34 2.85
CA ILE A 304 16.08 -11.64 3.36
C ILE A 304 15.50 -10.40 4.05
N MET A 305 16.25 -9.75 4.94
CA MET A 305 15.82 -8.52 5.62
C MET A 305 15.42 -7.43 4.61
N ALA A 306 16.27 -7.13 3.63
CA ALA A 306 16.00 -6.13 2.61
C ALA A 306 14.76 -6.49 1.77
N THR A 307 14.57 -7.77 1.47
CA THR A 307 13.39 -8.28 0.75
C THR A 307 12.11 -8.08 1.56
N GLN A 308 12.12 -8.43 2.85
CA GLN A 308 10.96 -8.27 3.74
C GLN A 308 10.58 -6.79 3.89
N VAL A 309 11.57 -5.90 4.12
CA VAL A 309 11.33 -4.46 4.23
C VAL A 309 10.83 -3.86 2.91
N ALA A 310 11.45 -4.20 1.77
CA ALA A 310 11.00 -3.72 0.46
C ALA A 310 9.57 -4.17 0.14
N ASN A 311 9.25 -5.44 0.43
CA ASN A 311 7.91 -5.99 0.21
C ASN A 311 6.87 -5.27 1.05
N ASP A 312 7.10 -5.09 2.35
CA ASP A 312 6.14 -4.41 3.23
C ASP A 312 5.92 -2.95 2.80
N MET A 313 6.99 -2.21 2.50
CA MET A 313 6.91 -0.83 2.02
C MET A 313 6.08 -0.71 0.73
N VAL A 314 6.35 -1.54 -0.29
CA VAL A 314 5.63 -1.45 -1.56
C VAL A 314 4.20 -1.97 -1.42
N ASN A 315 3.99 -3.06 -0.68
CA ASN A 315 2.67 -3.67 -0.51
C ASN A 315 1.69 -2.71 0.18
N ARG A 316 2.14 -1.95 1.19
CA ARG A 316 1.27 -1.02 1.92
C ARG A 316 1.19 0.36 1.28
N MET A 317 2.34 0.94 0.96
CA MET A 317 2.43 2.35 0.56
C MET A 317 2.35 2.58 -0.95
N GLY A 318 2.49 1.52 -1.74
CA GLY A 318 2.44 1.53 -3.20
C GLY A 318 3.77 1.87 -3.86
N LEU A 319 3.82 1.59 -5.18
CA LEU A 319 5.02 1.59 -6.02
C LEU A 319 5.82 2.91 -6.06
N ASN A 320 5.17 4.06 -5.80
CA ASN A 320 5.81 5.38 -5.90
C ASN A 320 6.19 5.99 -4.54
N PHE A 321 5.94 5.30 -3.42
CA PHE A 321 6.14 5.86 -2.09
C PHE A 321 7.57 6.35 -1.85
N VAL A 322 8.57 5.49 -2.07
CA VAL A 322 9.98 5.80 -1.84
C VAL A 322 10.45 6.94 -2.73
N LEU A 323 10.11 6.88 -4.03
CA LEU A 323 10.45 7.93 -4.99
C LEU A 323 9.87 9.30 -4.59
N ARG A 324 8.66 9.33 -4.04
CA ARG A 324 8.06 10.56 -3.52
C ARG A 324 8.79 11.08 -2.29
N GLN A 325 9.14 10.21 -1.35
CA GLN A 325 9.87 10.65 -0.16
C GLN A 325 11.27 11.15 -0.50
N ARG A 326 11.99 10.47 -1.41
CA ARG A 326 13.28 10.93 -1.94
C ARG A 326 13.15 12.31 -2.58
N LYS A 327 12.15 12.52 -3.43
CA LYS A 327 11.96 13.80 -4.11
C LYS A 327 11.63 14.94 -3.14
N ALA A 328 10.82 14.66 -2.11
CA ALA A 328 10.39 15.67 -1.15
C ALA A 328 11.48 16.05 -0.14
N THR A 329 12.35 15.10 0.24
CA THR A 329 13.29 15.29 1.37
C THR A 329 14.77 15.23 0.98
N GLY A 330 15.08 14.67 -0.19
CA GLY A 330 16.45 14.32 -0.58
C GLY A 330 17.07 13.20 0.26
N ALA A 331 16.27 12.46 1.04
CA ALA A 331 16.74 11.35 1.87
C ALA A 331 17.16 10.14 1.02
N GLN A 332 18.08 9.34 1.55
CA GLN A 332 18.46 8.06 0.95
C GLN A 332 17.39 7.00 1.22
N VAL A 333 17.39 5.93 0.43
CA VAL A 333 16.41 4.83 0.56
C VAL A 333 16.45 4.19 1.95
N ALA A 334 17.65 4.01 2.52
CA ALA A 334 17.81 3.45 3.86
C ALA A 334 17.15 4.32 4.95
N ASP A 335 17.28 5.65 4.87
CA ASP A 335 16.65 6.56 5.82
C ASP A 335 15.13 6.56 5.68
N ILE A 336 14.61 6.44 4.45
CA ILE A 336 13.17 6.30 4.20
C ILE A 336 12.65 5.00 4.80
N ALA A 337 13.40 3.90 4.68
CA ALA A 337 13.05 2.63 5.32
C ALA A 337 13.08 2.73 6.86
N ARG A 338 14.09 3.37 7.44
CA ARG A 338 14.15 3.65 8.90
C ARG A 338 12.95 4.48 9.38
N ALA A 339 12.61 5.55 8.66
CA ALA A 339 11.48 6.41 9.00
C ALA A 339 10.17 5.63 8.89
N TYR A 340 10.02 4.87 7.80
CA TYR A 340 8.87 4.00 7.57
C TYR A 340 8.70 2.99 8.71
N THR A 341 9.72 2.19 9.02
CA THR A 341 9.67 1.19 10.09
C THR A 341 9.34 1.82 11.44
N THR A 342 9.93 2.98 11.76
CA THR A 342 9.62 3.72 12.99
C THR A 342 8.15 4.08 13.05
N VAL A 343 7.60 4.65 11.98
CA VAL A 343 6.20 5.11 11.90
C VAL A 343 5.22 3.95 11.94
N MET A 344 5.53 2.85 11.25
CA MET A 344 4.70 1.64 11.26
C MET A 344 4.51 1.11 12.67
N GLU A 345 5.58 1.11 13.48
CA GLU A 345 5.53 0.65 14.86
C GLU A 345 4.87 1.67 15.81
N VAL A 346 5.31 2.94 15.75
CA VAL A 346 4.81 4.00 16.64
C VAL A 346 3.30 4.20 16.54
N TYR A 347 2.73 4.02 15.33
CA TYR A 347 1.28 4.12 15.10
C TYR A 347 0.56 2.77 15.06
N SER A 348 1.25 1.65 15.33
CA SER A 348 0.69 0.29 15.31
C SER A 348 -0.07 -0.03 14.00
N ILE A 349 0.46 0.46 12.87
CA ILE A 349 -0.19 0.33 11.56
C ILE A 349 -0.44 -1.13 11.15
N PRO A 350 0.45 -2.11 11.41
CA PRO A 350 0.18 -3.51 11.07
C PRO A 350 -1.11 -4.04 11.69
N ALA A 351 -1.36 -3.76 12.98
CA ALA A 351 -2.56 -4.19 13.69
C ALA A 351 -3.82 -3.54 13.12
N LEU A 352 -3.79 -2.21 12.91
CA LEU A 352 -4.90 -1.49 12.29
C LEU A 352 -5.23 -2.01 10.88
N TRP A 353 -4.20 -2.39 10.13
CA TRP A 353 -4.39 -2.94 8.80
C TRP A 353 -5.04 -4.33 8.85
N GLU A 354 -4.63 -5.18 9.79
CA GLU A 354 -5.24 -6.49 10.01
C GLU A 354 -6.71 -6.37 10.45
N GLU A 355 -7.06 -5.37 11.27
CA GLU A 355 -8.45 -5.07 11.62
C GLU A 355 -9.29 -4.67 10.39
N ILE A 356 -8.72 -3.90 9.47
CA ILE A 356 -9.39 -3.53 8.21
C ILE A 356 -9.55 -4.77 7.30
N GLU A 357 -8.52 -5.61 7.19
CA GLU A 357 -8.56 -6.88 6.42
C GLU A 357 -9.61 -7.84 7.00
N ALA A 358 -9.80 -7.87 8.33
CA ALA A 358 -10.82 -8.66 8.98
C ALA A 358 -12.27 -8.24 8.63
N LEU A 359 -12.46 -7.11 7.94
CA LEU A 359 -13.74 -6.67 7.38
C LEU A 359 -14.05 -7.26 5.99
N ASP A 360 -13.20 -8.15 5.47
CA ASP A 360 -13.43 -8.84 4.21
C ASP A 360 -14.81 -9.52 4.22
N HIS A 361 -15.57 -9.29 3.14
CA HIS A 361 -16.95 -9.75 2.97
C HIS A 361 -17.96 -9.21 3.99
N LYS A 362 -17.58 -8.26 4.85
CA LYS A 362 -18.48 -7.60 5.82
C LYS A 362 -18.87 -6.19 5.40
N VAL A 363 -17.94 -5.46 4.76
CA VAL A 363 -18.18 -4.10 4.24
C VAL A 363 -17.80 -4.03 2.76
N GLU A 364 -18.29 -3.00 2.07
CA GLU A 364 -17.90 -2.75 0.67
C GLU A 364 -16.40 -2.51 0.53
N VAL A 365 -15.79 -3.07 -0.51
CA VAL A 365 -14.33 -2.99 -0.73
C VAL A 365 -13.82 -1.55 -0.83
N SER A 366 -14.65 -0.64 -1.34
CA SER A 366 -14.32 0.79 -1.43
C SER A 366 -14.16 1.44 -0.06
N VAL A 367 -14.88 0.96 0.96
CA VAL A 367 -14.75 1.42 2.35
C VAL A 367 -13.41 0.96 2.91
N GLN A 368 -13.06 -0.33 2.80
CA GLN A 368 -11.76 -0.84 3.24
C GLN A 368 -10.59 -0.12 2.57
N MET A 369 -10.65 0.03 1.24
CA MET A 369 -9.64 0.76 0.48
C MET A 369 -9.53 2.22 0.92
N GLY A 370 -10.66 2.88 1.23
CA GLY A 370 -10.69 4.23 1.80
C GLY A 370 -9.88 4.31 3.10
N MET A 371 -10.17 3.43 4.06
CA MET A 371 -9.50 3.39 5.36
C MET A 371 -7.99 3.09 5.22
N MET A 372 -7.61 2.12 4.37
CA MET A 372 -6.20 1.84 4.07
C MET A 372 -5.49 3.06 3.45
N LEU A 373 -6.18 3.83 2.60
CA LEU A 373 -5.65 5.04 2.00
C LEU A 373 -5.52 6.21 2.99
N ASP A 374 -6.37 6.25 4.03
CA ASP A 374 -6.26 7.16 5.17
C ASP A 374 -5.03 6.85 6.01
N LEU A 375 -4.83 5.58 6.38
CA LEU A 375 -3.60 5.15 7.05
C LEU A 375 -2.36 5.43 6.20
N ASN A 376 -2.42 5.19 4.88
CA ASN A 376 -1.33 5.54 3.98
C ASN A 376 -1.05 7.06 3.91
N ARG A 377 -2.06 7.92 4.13
CA ARG A 377 -1.85 9.38 4.23
C ARG A 377 -1.14 9.73 5.54
N LEU A 378 -1.56 9.16 6.67
CA LEU A 378 -0.90 9.28 7.97
C LEU A 378 0.58 8.86 7.87
N VAL A 379 0.85 7.64 7.40
CA VAL A 379 2.22 7.11 7.30
C VAL A 379 3.08 7.99 6.39
N ARG A 380 2.55 8.46 5.24
CA ARG A 380 3.30 9.36 4.35
C ARG A 380 3.74 10.65 5.03
N ARG A 381 2.87 11.27 5.82
CA ARG A 381 3.16 12.53 6.53
C ARG A 381 4.13 12.29 7.69
N ALA A 382 3.87 11.28 8.51
CA ALA A 382 4.70 10.92 9.64
C ALA A 382 6.13 10.52 9.21
N VAL A 383 6.27 9.75 8.12
CA VAL A 383 7.59 9.40 7.57
C VAL A 383 8.34 10.65 7.13
N ARG A 384 7.67 11.57 6.45
CA ARG A 384 8.31 12.80 6.01
C ARG A 384 8.73 13.68 7.19
N TRP A 385 7.90 13.76 8.23
CA TRP A 385 8.23 14.45 9.47
C TRP A 385 9.50 13.87 10.09
N MET A 386 9.61 12.53 10.20
CA MET A 386 10.82 11.87 10.71
C MET A 386 12.06 12.21 9.87
N LEU A 387 11.95 12.17 8.55
CA LEU A 387 13.06 12.45 7.63
C LEU A 387 13.57 13.90 7.73
N ARG A 388 12.69 14.86 7.99
CA ARG A 388 13.05 16.27 8.13
C ARG A 388 13.59 16.59 9.53
N ASN A 389 12.96 16.07 10.58
CA ASN A 389 13.26 16.45 11.96
C ASN A 389 14.28 15.54 12.66
N ARG A 390 14.61 14.37 12.08
CA ARG A 390 15.56 13.39 12.65
C ARG A 390 16.64 12.94 11.66
N ARG A 391 16.92 13.74 10.63
CA ARG A 391 17.73 13.36 9.46
C ARG A 391 19.04 12.60 9.75
N TYR A 392 19.77 12.94 10.82
CA TYR A 392 21.06 12.34 11.15
C TYR A 392 21.02 11.37 12.35
N GLU A 393 19.89 11.30 13.06
CA GLU A 393 19.72 10.55 14.30
C GLU A 393 18.63 9.47 14.19
N LEU A 394 18.07 9.29 12.99
CA LEU A 394 16.97 8.39 12.77
C LEU A 394 17.43 6.94 12.84
N ALA A 395 17.20 6.32 14.00
CA ALA A 395 17.37 4.90 14.25
C ALA A 395 16.06 4.36 14.85
N PRO A 396 15.36 3.40 14.21
CA PRO A 396 14.12 2.84 14.75
C PRO A 396 14.25 2.36 16.19
N SER A 397 15.37 1.70 16.52
CA SER A 397 15.66 1.22 17.88
C SER A 397 15.67 2.32 18.96
N VAL A 398 15.91 3.57 18.57
CA VAL A 398 15.91 4.75 19.46
C VAL A 398 14.61 5.53 19.35
N ALA A 399 14.12 5.75 18.14
CA ALA A 399 12.94 6.58 17.88
C ALA A 399 11.64 5.91 18.36
N ILE A 400 11.50 4.59 18.23
CA ILE A 400 10.27 3.89 18.65
C ILE A 400 10.00 4.10 20.16
N PRO A 401 10.94 3.84 21.09
CA PRO A 401 10.74 4.14 22.51
C PRO A 401 10.48 5.62 22.81
N GLN A 402 11.07 6.52 22.02
CA GLN A 402 10.93 7.97 22.24
C GLN A 402 9.54 8.51 21.89
N PHE A 403 8.88 7.96 20.87
CA PHE A 403 7.59 8.47 20.38
C PHE A 403 6.42 7.56 20.71
N GLY A 404 6.61 6.25 20.84
CA GLY A 404 5.53 5.27 20.92
C GLY A 404 4.52 5.52 22.04
N GLU A 405 4.99 5.82 23.25
CA GLU A 405 4.10 6.11 24.38
C GLU A 405 3.34 7.42 24.20
N GLY A 406 4.02 8.50 23.79
CA GLY A 406 3.37 9.79 23.57
C GLY A 406 2.34 9.73 22.45
N VAL A 407 2.59 8.96 21.38
CA VAL A 407 1.62 8.77 20.30
C VAL A 407 0.38 8.03 20.79
N ARG A 408 0.53 6.96 21.58
CA ARG A 408 -0.62 6.25 22.18
C ARG A 408 -1.46 7.17 23.06
N GLN A 409 -0.82 7.90 23.98
CA GLN A 409 -1.52 8.85 24.86
C GLN A 409 -2.30 9.89 24.07
N LEU A 410 -1.69 10.46 23.02
CA LEU A 410 -2.36 11.46 22.19
C LEU A 410 -3.46 10.85 21.31
N GLN A 411 -3.31 9.63 20.80
CA GLN A 411 -4.35 8.95 20.04
C GLN A 411 -5.60 8.69 20.88
N GLU A 412 -5.43 8.27 22.14
CA GLU A 412 -6.53 8.04 23.08
C GLU A 412 -7.22 9.36 23.48
N ALA A 413 -6.45 10.43 23.67
CA ALA A 413 -6.98 11.74 24.05
C ALA A 413 -7.52 12.56 22.86
N LEU A 414 -7.15 12.21 21.62
CA LEU A 414 -7.45 12.97 20.41
C LEU A 414 -8.93 13.37 20.28
N PRO A 415 -9.92 12.47 20.51
CA PRO A 415 -11.33 12.82 20.34
C PRO A 415 -11.80 13.94 21.29
N GLN A 416 -11.14 14.10 22.44
CA GLN A 416 -11.45 15.13 23.43
C GLN A 416 -10.66 16.43 23.18
N MET A 417 -9.56 16.35 22.42
CA MET A 417 -8.65 17.47 22.17
C MET A 417 -8.94 18.22 20.88
N ILE A 418 -9.43 17.54 19.85
CA ILE A 418 -9.83 18.18 18.59
C ILE A 418 -10.99 19.14 18.80
N ARG A 419 -10.98 20.28 18.08
CA ARG A 419 -11.95 21.36 18.27
C ARG A 419 -12.48 21.89 16.94
N GLY A 420 -13.50 22.75 17.01
CA GLY A 420 -14.13 23.40 15.87
C GLY A 420 -14.46 22.44 14.71
N ARG A 421 -14.15 22.88 13.49
CA ARG A 421 -14.43 22.13 12.26
C ARG A 421 -13.70 20.78 12.16
N ALA A 422 -12.56 20.63 12.85
CA ALA A 422 -11.83 19.36 12.87
C ALA A 422 -12.60 18.30 13.67
N ALA A 423 -13.20 18.70 14.81
CA ALA A 423 -14.06 17.82 15.60
C ALA A 423 -15.33 17.42 14.84
N GLU A 424 -15.97 18.36 14.15
CA GLU A 424 -17.16 18.07 13.31
C GLU A 424 -16.85 17.06 12.20
N ARG A 425 -15.71 17.21 11.51
CA ARG A 425 -15.26 16.28 10.46
C ARG A 425 -14.93 14.91 11.01
N TYR A 426 -14.27 14.87 12.17
CA TYR A 426 -13.96 13.62 12.86
C TYR A 426 -15.23 12.85 13.21
N GLU A 427 -16.21 13.52 13.83
CA GLU A 427 -17.47 12.88 14.24
C GLU A 427 -18.23 12.36 13.02
N ALA A 428 -18.38 13.19 11.98
CA ALA A 428 -19.07 12.81 10.75
C ALA A 428 -18.42 11.59 10.07
N GLU A 429 -17.09 11.52 10.02
CA GLU A 429 -16.38 10.39 9.44
C GLU A 429 -16.50 9.14 10.31
N ARG A 430 -16.42 9.28 11.64
CA ARG A 430 -16.62 8.18 12.59
C ARG A 430 -18.02 7.58 12.45
N GLU A 431 -19.05 8.42 12.46
CA GLU A 431 -20.45 8.01 12.29
C GLU A 431 -20.66 7.31 10.94
N ARG A 432 -20.15 7.88 9.85
CA ARG A 432 -20.22 7.29 8.51
C ARG A 432 -19.60 5.89 8.46
N CYS A 433 -18.43 5.69 9.08
CA CYS A 433 -17.78 4.38 9.17
C CYS A 433 -18.63 3.36 9.96
N ILE A 434 -19.19 3.78 11.09
CA ILE A 434 -20.04 2.93 11.93
C ILE A 434 -21.31 2.52 11.17
N GLU A 435 -21.95 3.46 10.47
CA GLU A 435 -23.16 3.20 9.67
C GLU A 435 -22.96 2.12 8.60
N VAL A 436 -21.76 2.04 8.02
CA VAL A 436 -21.41 1.02 7.00
C VAL A 436 -20.82 -0.27 7.58
N GLY A 437 -20.87 -0.44 8.90
CA GLY A 437 -20.52 -1.70 9.58
C GLY A 437 -19.09 -1.81 10.10
N VAL A 438 -18.34 -0.71 10.16
CA VAL A 438 -17.01 -0.66 10.82
C VAL A 438 -17.20 -0.59 12.34
N THR A 439 -16.31 -1.23 13.11
CA THR A 439 -16.37 -1.16 14.58
C THR A 439 -16.15 0.27 15.08
N PRO A 440 -16.80 0.70 16.17
CA PRO A 440 -16.62 2.05 16.72
C PRO A 440 -15.15 2.40 17.01
N GLU A 441 -14.37 1.42 17.49
CA GLU A 441 -12.95 1.57 17.82
C GLU A 441 -12.12 1.86 16.56
N LEU A 442 -12.27 1.05 15.51
CA LEU A 442 -11.55 1.24 14.25
C LEU A 442 -12.00 2.51 13.53
N ALA A 443 -13.30 2.81 13.55
CA ALA A 443 -13.86 4.04 13.00
C ALA A 443 -13.26 5.29 13.67
N ALA A 444 -13.10 5.27 14.99
CA ALA A 444 -12.48 6.36 15.75
C ALA A 444 -11.02 6.58 15.33
N VAL A 445 -10.25 5.50 15.18
CA VAL A 445 -8.84 5.60 14.76
C VAL A 445 -8.71 6.11 13.33
N VAL A 446 -9.49 5.57 12.40
CA VAL A 446 -9.46 5.98 10.99
C VAL A 446 -9.89 7.44 10.83
N ALA A 447 -10.97 7.86 11.48
CA ALA A 447 -11.42 9.26 11.48
C ALA A 447 -10.36 10.21 12.06
N GLY A 448 -9.60 9.77 13.07
CA GLY A 448 -8.52 10.53 13.70
C GLY A 448 -7.21 10.56 12.90
N SER A 449 -7.03 9.66 11.92
CA SER A 449 -5.76 9.49 11.18
C SER A 449 -5.26 10.75 10.48
N GLY A 450 -6.19 11.63 10.06
CA GLY A 450 -5.87 12.91 9.42
C GLY A 450 -5.12 13.89 10.32
N GLN A 451 -5.33 13.80 11.64
CA GLN A 451 -4.69 14.63 12.67
C GLN A 451 -3.59 13.88 13.42
N ALA A 452 -3.61 12.54 13.44
CA ALA A 452 -2.66 11.74 14.23
C ALA A 452 -1.17 12.00 13.94
N TYR A 453 -0.82 12.50 12.74
CA TYR A 453 0.58 12.84 12.41
C TYR A 453 1.13 14.03 13.22
N THR A 454 0.27 14.92 13.73
CA THR A 454 0.70 16.08 14.54
C THR A 454 1.25 15.66 15.89
N ALA A 455 0.95 14.45 16.34
CA ALA A 455 1.46 13.88 17.58
C ALA A 455 2.99 13.91 17.64
N LEU A 456 3.69 13.67 16.53
CA LEU A 456 5.14 13.69 16.49
C LEU A 456 5.70 15.08 16.84
N GLY A 457 5.14 16.13 16.24
CA GLY A 457 5.51 17.51 16.52
C GLY A 457 5.20 17.91 17.97
N ILE A 458 4.03 17.52 18.49
CA ILE A 458 3.62 17.82 19.87
C ILE A 458 4.55 17.13 20.89
N ILE A 459 4.91 15.86 20.65
CA ILE A 459 5.85 15.12 21.50
C ILE A 459 7.23 15.77 21.49
N ASP A 460 7.69 16.21 20.32
CA ASP A 460 8.98 16.90 20.20
C ASP A 460 8.97 18.22 20.96
N ALA A 461 7.91 19.02 20.79
CA ALA A 461 7.71 20.28 21.50
C ALA A 461 7.66 20.09 23.03
N ALA A 462 6.95 19.07 23.51
CA ALA A 462 6.89 18.75 24.94
C ALA A 462 8.29 18.43 25.51
N ARG A 463 9.11 17.70 24.75
CA ARG A 463 10.50 17.38 25.13
C ARG A 463 11.42 18.60 25.07
N GLU A 464 11.30 19.44 24.05
CA GLU A 464 12.09 20.67 23.90
C GLU A 464 11.80 21.69 25.01
N THR A 465 10.56 21.74 25.50
CA THR A 465 10.10 22.71 26.50
C THR A 465 10.04 22.17 27.93
N ASP A 466 10.32 20.88 28.14
CA ASP A 466 10.14 20.16 29.41
C ASP A 466 8.71 20.35 30.00
N ALA A 467 7.72 20.51 29.13
CA ALA A 467 6.32 20.70 29.48
C ALA A 467 5.54 19.37 29.42
N PRO A 468 4.46 19.21 30.21
CA PRO A 468 3.59 18.05 30.09
C PRO A 468 3.01 17.93 28.68
N LEU A 469 2.99 16.71 28.14
CA LEU A 469 2.49 16.42 26.80
C LEU A 469 1.06 16.94 26.57
N GLU A 470 0.21 16.77 27.59
CA GLU A 470 -1.18 17.21 27.56
C GLU A 470 -1.30 18.74 27.44
N ASP A 471 -0.49 19.51 28.18
CA ASP A 471 -0.51 20.97 28.15
C ASP A 471 -0.13 21.48 26.74
N VAL A 472 0.91 20.90 26.13
CA VAL A 472 1.35 21.25 24.78
C VAL A 472 0.28 20.89 23.76
N ALA A 473 -0.33 19.71 23.87
CA ALA A 473 -1.38 19.26 22.98
C ALA A 473 -2.63 20.15 23.06
N GLN A 474 -3.08 20.48 24.27
CA GLN A 474 -4.22 21.38 24.47
C GLN A 474 -3.96 22.74 23.83
N LEU A 475 -2.80 23.35 24.07
CA LEU A 475 -2.44 24.63 23.43
C LEU A 475 -2.37 24.50 21.92
N TYR A 476 -1.77 23.43 21.39
CA TYR A 476 -1.70 23.18 19.94
C TYR A 476 -3.09 23.20 19.29
N PHE A 477 -4.06 22.44 19.83
CA PHE A 477 -5.41 22.39 19.26
C PHE A 477 -6.23 23.67 19.53
N HIS A 478 -6.07 24.30 20.70
CA HIS A 478 -6.70 25.59 20.98
C HIS A 478 -6.22 26.68 20.01
N MET A 479 -4.92 26.74 19.73
CA MET A 479 -4.37 27.68 18.75
C MET A 479 -4.84 27.38 17.33
N GLY A 480 -4.89 26.09 16.95
CA GLY A 480 -5.42 25.67 15.66
C GLY A 480 -6.84 26.14 15.40
N GLU A 481 -7.72 25.98 16.40
CA GLU A 481 -9.10 26.49 16.33
C GLU A 481 -9.13 28.02 16.29
N ARG A 482 -8.41 28.68 17.20
CA ARG A 482 -8.43 30.14 17.37
C ARG A 482 -7.92 30.91 16.16
N LEU A 483 -6.98 30.33 15.44
CA LEU A 483 -6.37 30.88 14.23
C LEU A 483 -6.94 30.25 12.94
N GLU A 484 -8.00 29.44 13.02
CA GLU A 484 -8.64 28.76 11.88
C GLU A 484 -7.68 27.91 11.00
N LEU A 485 -6.64 27.31 11.61
CA LEU A 485 -5.61 26.58 10.88
C LEU A 485 -6.13 25.28 10.25
N ASP A 486 -7.13 24.62 10.86
CA ASP A 486 -7.81 23.44 10.29
C ASP A 486 -8.64 23.77 9.04
N TRP A 487 -9.16 24.99 8.97
CA TRP A 487 -9.85 25.48 7.78
C TRP A 487 -8.82 25.78 6.68
N PHE A 488 -7.75 26.50 7.03
CA PHE A 488 -6.69 26.85 6.08
C PHE A 488 -5.97 25.61 5.52
N SER A 489 -5.65 24.63 6.36
CA SER A 489 -5.10 23.34 5.93
C SER A 489 -6.06 22.59 4.99
N GLY A 490 -7.36 22.59 5.30
CA GLY A 490 -8.39 22.01 4.44
C GLY A 490 -8.45 22.68 3.07
N LEU A 491 -8.27 24.00 3.01
CA LEU A 491 -8.23 24.78 1.77
C LEU A 491 -7.02 24.42 0.91
N ILE A 492 -5.84 24.29 1.52
CA ILE A 492 -4.62 23.82 0.84
C ILE A 492 -4.81 22.39 0.32
N MET A 493 -5.43 21.50 1.10
CA MET A 493 -5.67 20.11 0.68
C MET A 493 -6.65 19.99 -0.49
N ALA A 494 -7.69 20.83 -0.52
CA ALA A 494 -8.71 20.87 -1.57
C ALA A 494 -8.23 21.53 -2.87
N ALA A 495 -7.09 22.22 -2.84
CA ALA A 495 -6.51 22.88 -4.00
C ALA A 495 -6.27 21.90 -5.15
N LYS A 496 -6.72 22.28 -6.35
CA LYS A 496 -6.54 21.48 -7.56
C LYS A 496 -5.05 21.41 -7.91
N ILE A 497 -4.58 20.20 -8.22
CA ILE A 497 -3.21 19.95 -8.67
C ILE A 497 -3.23 19.65 -10.16
N ASP A 498 -2.67 20.56 -10.94
CA ASP A 498 -2.48 20.40 -12.38
C ASP A 498 -1.11 19.82 -12.71
N ASN A 499 -0.10 20.11 -11.90
CA ASN A 499 1.28 19.66 -12.14
C ASN A 499 2.02 19.23 -10.85
N GLU A 500 3.21 18.66 -11.03
CA GLU A 500 4.00 18.12 -9.92
C GLU A 500 4.55 19.20 -8.97
N TRP A 501 4.83 20.41 -9.46
CA TRP A 501 5.30 21.52 -8.63
C TRP A 501 4.22 21.99 -7.66
N GLN A 502 2.97 22.07 -8.11
CA GLN A 502 1.83 22.34 -7.25
C GLN A 502 1.63 21.23 -6.20
N ALA A 503 1.83 19.96 -6.58
CA ALA A 503 1.78 18.86 -5.61
C ALA A 503 2.83 19.00 -4.50
N LEU A 504 4.07 19.39 -4.87
CA LEU A 504 5.15 19.64 -3.92
C LEU A 504 4.90 20.89 -3.07
N ALA A 505 4.40 21.97 -3.67
CA ALA A 505 4.05 23.19 -2.96
C ALA A 505 2.96 22.93 -1.92
N ARG A 506 1.91 22.17 -2.28
CA ARG A 506 0.84 21.78 -1.35
C ARG A 506 1.39 21.02 -0.15
N ASP A 507 2.24 20.04 -0.44
CA ASP A 507 2.90 19.22 0.57
C ASP A 507 3.78 20.11 1.50
N SER A 508 4.57 21.03 0.93
CA SER A 508 5.39 21.99 1.69
C SER A 508 4.56 22.93 2.57
N TYR A 509 3.47 23.49 2.05
CA TYR A 509 2.62 24.42 2.80
C TYR A 509 1.95 23.76 3.99
N LEU A 510 1.53 22.50 3.87
CA LEU A 510 0.97 21.76 4.99
C LEU A 510 2.02 21.47 6.07
N GLU A 511 3.27 21.25 5.67
CA GLU A 511 4.40 21.06 6.60
C GLU A 511 4.77 22.36 7.30
N ASP A 512 4.85 23.47 6.56
CA ASP A 512 5.11 24.80 7.12
C ASP A 512 4.03 25.16 8.14
N LEU A 513 2.76 24.91 7.82
CA LEU A 513 1.63 25.14 8.71
C LEU A 513 1.71 24.34 10.02
N GLU A 514 2.05 23.05 9.95
CA GLU A 514 2.23 22.20 11.14
C GLU A 514 3.39 22.71 12.02
N TRP A 515 4.53 23.01 11.41
CA TRP A 515 5.67 23.56 12.13
C TRP A 515 5.33 24.90 12.79
N GLN A 516 4.63 25.78 12.08
CA GLN A 516 4.22 27.09 12.58
C GLN A 516 3.25 26.95 13.75
N GLN A 517 2.23 26.09 13.64
CA GLN A 517 1.30 25.82 14.73
C GLN A 517 2.02 25.28 15.98
N ARG A 518 2.99 24.38 15.80
CA ARG A 518 3.83 23.88 16.90
C ARG A 518 4.67 25.00 17.53
N ALA A 519 5.35 25.81 16.72
CA ALA A 519 6.15 26.92 17.21
C ALA A 519 5.32 27.95 17.98
N LEU A 520 4.10 28.20 17.52
CA LEU A 520 3.12 29.04 18.21
C LEU A 520 2.72 28.45 19.57
N ALA A 521 2.44 27.14 19.63
CA ALA A 521 2.13 26.45 20.88
C ALA A 521 3.28 26.53 21.89
N CYS A 522 4.51 26.29 21.44
CA CYS A 522 5.72 26.49 22.25
C CYS A 522 5.87 27.95 22.71
N GLY A 523 5.59 28.89 21.82
CA GLY A 523 5.63 30.32 22.13
C GLY A 523 4.64 30.69 23.24
N ALA A 524 3.41 30.17 23.15
CA ALA A 524 2.35 30.37 24.11
C ALA A 524 2.65 29.75 25.47
N LEU A 525 3.30 28.57 25.53
CA LEU A 525 3.68 27.89 26.78
C LEU A 525 4.49 28.78 27.73
N ARG A 526 5.26 29.76 27.23
CA ARG A 526 6.02 30.68 28.09
C ARG A 526 5.15 31.62 28.92
N HIS A 527 3.88 31.75 28.57
CA HIS A 527 2.90 32.49 29.34
C HIS A 527 2.18 31.61 30.36
N ILE A 528 2.54 30.34 30.54
CA ILE A 528 1.84 29.45 31.48
C ILE A 528 1.89 30.01 32.91
N CYS A 529 0.73 30.04 33.58
CA CYS A 529 0.65 30.47 34.98
C CYS A 529 0.72 29.26 35.93
N GLU A 530 0.92 29.50 37.23
CA GLU A 530 0.98 28.44 38.25
C GLU A 530 -0.26 27.53 38.27
N LYS A 531 -1.43 28.05 37.91
CA LYS A 531 -2.68 27.28 37.83
C LYS A 531 -2.78 26.39 36.58
N ARG A 532 -1.84 26.51 35.64
CA ARG A 532 -1.83 25.81 34.34
C ARG A 532 -3.17 25.89 33.59
N ASP A 533 -3.73 27.09 33.53
CA ASP A 533 -4.91 27.37 32.73
C ASP A 533 -4.48 27.70 31.29
N MET A 534 -4.67 26.75 30.37
CA MET A 534 -4.28 26.88 28.96
C MET A 534 -5.03 28.00 28.23
N LEU A 535 -6.29 28.27 28.59
CA LEU A 535 -7.08 29.34 27.98
C LEU A 535 -6.54 30.71 28.41
N ALA A 536 -6.27 30.88 29.70
CA ALA A 536 -5.66 32.11 30.21
C ALA A 536 -4.22 32.30 29.71
N CYS A 537 -3.50 31.20 29.43
CA CYS A 537 -2.20 31.22 28.77
C CYS A 537 -2.30 31.75 27.34
N LEU A 538 -3.25 31.21 26.56
CA LEU A 538 -3.49 31.63 25.19
C LEU A 538 -3.93 33.10 25.10
N GLN A 539 -4.83 33.55 25.98
CA GLN A 539 -5.28 34.95 26.01
C GLN A 539 -4.14 35.93 26.23
N ARG A 540 -3.23 35.62 27.16
CA ARG A 540 -2.05 36.48 27.43
C ARG A 540 -1.09 36.52 26.24
N TRP A 541 -0.90 35.38 25.57
CA TRP A 541 -0.14 35.33 24.34
C TRP A 541 -0.81 36.17 23.23
N GLU A 542 -2.14 36.08 23.05
CA GLU A 542 -2.88 36.88 22.06
C GLU A 542 -2.78 38.39 22.34
N GLU A 543 -2.80 38.79 23.62
CA GLU A 543 -2.66 40.20 24.02
C GLU A 543 -1.27 40.75 23.69
N GLN A 544 -0.22 39.97 23.93
CA GLN A 544 1.16 40.36 23.63
C GLN A 544 1.41 40.44 22.12
N GLU A 545 0.91 39.45 21.36
CA GLU A 545 1.09 39.35 19.91
C GLU A 545 -0.06 39.98 19.10
N ALA A 546 -0.87 40.83 19.75
CA ALA A 546 -2.09 41.39 19.16
C ALA A 546 -1.91 42.00 17.75
N PRO A 547 -0.83 42.75 17.44
CA PRO A 547 -0.62 43.30 16.09
C PRO A 547 -0.47 42.20 15.02
N LEU A 548 0.25 41.13 15.31
CA LEU A 548 0.52 40.05 14.37
C LEU A 548 -0.69 39.11 14.24
N VAL A 549 -1.39 38.85 15.35
CA VAL A 549 -2.66 38.10 15.33
C VAL A 549 -3.72 38.83 14.51
N GLN A 550 -3.80 40.17 14.62
CA GLN A 550 -4.72 40.97 13.82
C GLN A 550 -4.40 40.89 12.32
N ARG A 551 -3.11 40.98 11.95
CA ARG A 551 -2.66 40.83 10.56
C ARG A 551 -3.02 39.46 9.98
N TRP A 552 -2.86 38.38 10.75
CA TRP A 552 -3.32 37.04 10.35
C TRP A 552 -4.84 36.98 10.13
N ARG A 553 -5.64 37.58 11.02
CA ARG A 553 -7.11 37.63 10.87
C ARG A 553 -7.56 38.39 9.63
N GLU A 554 -6.84 39.45 9.26
CA GLU A 554 -7.09 40.19 8.01
C GLU A 554 -6.78 39.31 6.79
N MET A 555 -5.66 38.59 6.77
CA MET A 555 -5.32 37.62 5.74
C MET A 555 -6.39 36.51 5.61
N LEU A 556 -6.88 35.97 6.74
CA LEU A 556 -7.98 35.00 6.73
C LEU A 556 -9.26 35.58 6.14
N THR A 557 -9.59 36.83 6.46
CA THR A 557 -10.78 37.52 5.91
C THR A 557 -10.70 37.62 4.39
N GLU A 558 -9.53 37.93 3.84
CA GLU A 558 -9.29 37.95 2.38
C GLU A 558 -9.42 36.55 1.75
N LEU A 559 -8.89 35.51 2.41
CA LEU A 559 -9.02 34.13 1.93
C LEU A 559 -10.47 33.66 1.95
N HIS A 560 -11.24 33.97 3.00
CA HIS A 560 -12.67 33.65 3.09
C HIS A 560 -13.49 34.37 2.01
N ALA A 561 -13.13 35.60 1.66
CA ALA A 561 -13.79 36.35 0.59
C ALA A 561 -13.46 35.81 -0.82
N THR A 562 -12.43 34.99 -0.96
CA THR A 562 -11.95 34.47 -2.24
C THR A 562 -12.52 33.09 -2.53
N GLN A 563 -13.27 32.94 -3.63
CA GLN A 563 -13.92 31.66 -3.97
C GLN A 563 -12.95 30.51 -4.29
N SER A 564 -11.79 30.82 -4.87
CA SER A 564 -10.80 29.80 -5.27
C SER A 564 -9.39 30.34 -5.09
N PRO A 565 -8.87 30.36 -3.86
CA PRO A 565 -7.50 30.78 -3.59
C PRO A 565 -6.50 29.90 -4.32
N ASP A 566 -5.43 30.52 -4.83
CA ASP A 566 -4.38 29.84 -5.55
C ASP A 566 -3.14 29.57 -4.69
N PHE A 567 -2.15 28.90 -5.28
CA PHE A 567 -0.89 28.57 -4.60
C PHE A 567 -0.06 29.79 -4.21
N ALA A 568 -0.26 30.96 -4.84
CA ALA A 568 0.43 32.18 -4.48
C ALA A 568 -0.19 32.78 -3.20
N MET A 569 -1.52 32.78 -3.09
CA MET A 569 -2.21 33.18 -1.87
C MET A 569 -1.82 32.30 -0.67
N PHE A 570 -1.68 30.98 -0.88
CA PHE A 570 -1.20 30.08 0.18
C PHE A 570 0.25 30.38 0.59
N ALA A 571 1.13 30.76 -0.35
CA ALA A 571 2.50 31.15 -0.03
C ALA A 571 2.54 32.39 0.86
N VAL A 572 1.72 33.40 0.53
CA VAL A 572 1.62 34.65 1.29
C VAL A 572 1.06 34.37 2.68
N ALA A 573 -0.04 33.62 2.78
CA ALA A 573 -0.63 33.28 4.07
C ALA A 573 0.33 32.48 4.97
N ASN A 574 1.04 31.48 4.43
CA ASN A 574 2.07 30.77 5.21
C ASN A 574 3.22 31.69 5.63
N ARG A 575 3.55 32.72 4.84
CA ARG A 575 4.58 33.69 5.21
C ARG A 575 4.12 34.61 6.35
N GLU A 576 2.87 35.06 6.32
CA GLU A 576 2.28 35.85 7.40
C GLU A 576 2.23 35.06 8.72
N LEU A 577 1.83 33.79 8.64
CA LEU A 577 1.79 32.90 9.80
C LEU A 577 3.21 32.56 10.31
N LEU A 578 4.21 32.48 9.42
CA LEU A 578 5.62 32.33 9.80
C LEU A 578 6.11 33.52 10.63
N ASP A 579 5.81 34.75 10.22
CA ASP A 579 6.23 35.95 10.95
C ASP A 579 5.61 35.97 12.37
N LEU A 580 4.34 35.55 12.50
CA LEU A 580 3.70 35.33 13.80
C LEU A 580 4.39 34.23 14.63
N ALA A 581 4.71 33.08 14.03
CA ALA A 581 5.40 31.99 14.73
C ALA A 581 6.81 32.38 15.23
N GLN A 582 7.54 33.18 14.44
CA GLN A 582 8.91 33.61 14.78
C GLN A 582 8.96 34.70 15.86
N SER A 583 7.94 35.58 15.93
CA SER A 583 7.82 36.59 16.98
C SER A 583 7.80 35.96 18.38
N GLY A 584 7.12 34.81 18.50
CA GLY A 584 7.21 33.97 19.68
C GLY A 584 8.66 33.60 19.97
N SER A 585 9.36 32.94 19.07
CA SER A 585 10.70 32.39 19.35
C SER A 585 11.82 33.39 19.72
N SER A 586 11.66 34.70 19.44
CA SER A 586 12.77 35.68 19.48
C SER A 586 12.93 36.49 20.77
N THR A 587 12.17 36.20 21.83
CA THR A 587 12.38 36.77 23.17
C THR A 587 13.38 35.93 23.99
N HIS A 588 14.63 35.89 23.52
CA HIS A 588 15.80 35.58 24.35
C HIS A 588 16.71 36.81 24.33
N ASP A 589 16.41 37.76 25.23
CA ASP A 589 17.35 38.71 25.80
C ASP A 589 16.92 39.01 27.25
#